data_AF-A0AAX3BAZ6-F1
#
_entry.id   AF-A0AAX3BAZ6-F1
#
_cell.length_a   1.000
_cell.length_b   1.000
_cell.length_c   1.000
_cell.angle_alpha   90.00
_cell.angle_beta   90.00
_cell.angle_gamma   90.00
#
_symmetry.space_group_name_H-M   'P 1'
#
loop_
_entity.id
_entity.type
_entity.pdbx_description
1 polymer ?
#
loop_
_entity_poly.entity_id
_entity_poly.type
_entity_poly.pdbx_seq_one_letter_code
_entity_poly.pdbx_strand_id
1 'polypeptide(L)'
;MRSTDKIYKGRSSRSNDNCYVEQKNYSIVRQNVGYFRYDTEEEVYYLNRLYAYLRLYANFFQPVMKMTEKKRIGSKVQKKHDDIKTPYQRLLESSYVSEVQRARNKAL
;
A
#
# COMPACT_ATOMS: atom_id res chain seq x y z
N MET A 1 -3.58 10.84 -30.57
CA MET A 1 -2.57 10.65 -29.50
C MET A 1 -2.97 11.51 -28.31
N ARG A 2 -3.60 10.94 -27.26
CA ARG A 2 -3.78 11.66 -25.99
C ARG A 2 -2.53 11.38 -25.18
N SER A 3 -1.73 12.42 -24.89
CA SER A 3 -0.62 12.28 -23.96
C SER A 3 -1.18 11.73 -22.65
N THR A 4 -0.55 10.70 -22.11
CA THR A 4 -0.83 10.19 -20.78
C THR A 4 -0.25 11.17 -19.78
N ASP A 5 -0.85 12.35 -19.67
CA ASP A 5 -0.55 13.27 -18.58
C ASP A 5 -0.95 12.56 -17.29
N LYS A 6 0.02 12.32 -16.40
CA LYS A 6 -0.25 11.75 -15.08
C LYS A 6 -1.25 12.66 -14.36
N ILE A 7 -2.49 12.21 -14.25
CA ILE A 7 -3.54 12.90 -13.50
C ILE A 7 -3.20 12.79 -12.01
N TYR A 8 -2.57 13.83 -11.45
CA TYR A 8 -2.48 13.99 -10.00
C TYR A 8 -3.84 14.48 -9.49
N LYS A 9 -4.50 13.72 -8.61
CA LYS A 9 -5.74 14.14 -7.93
C LYS A 9 -5.43 15.09 -6.76
N GLY A 10 -4.84 16.24 -7.07
CA GLY A 10 -4.66 17.34 -6.11
C GLY A 10 -5.33 18.61 -6.62
N ARG A 11 -5.76 19.49 -5.71
CA ARG A 11 -6.23 20.83 -6.11
C ARG A 11 -5.09 21.62 -6.74
N SER A 12 -5.36 22.40 -7.79
CA SER A 12 -4.33 23.24 -8.42
C SER A 12 -3.66 24.14 -7.38
N SER A 13 -2.33 24.22 -7.43
CA SER A 13 -1.52 25.00 -6.47
C SER A 13 -1.57 24.52 -5.02
N ARG A 14 -2.04 23.28 -4.75
CA ARG A 14 -1.95 22.61 -3.45
C ARG A 14 -1.23 21.28 -3.59
N SER A 15 0.10 21.34 -3.65
CA SER A 15 0.97 20.18 -3.81
C SER A 15 0.84 19.14 -2.67
N ASN A 16 0.47 19.58 -1.47
CA ASN A 16 0.34 18.72 -0.29
C ASN A 16 -1.07 18.12 -0.10
N ASP A 17 -1.98 18.30 -1.06
CA ASP A 17 -3.39 17.89 -0.94
C ASP A 17 -3.71 16.69 -1.84
N ASN A 18 -2.97 15.60 -1.67
CA ASN A 18 -3.20 14.36 -2.40
C ASN A 18 -4.01 13.38 -1.54
N CYS A 19 -5.24 13.09 -1.96
CA CYS A 19 -6.17 12.27 -1.18
C CYS A 19 -5.66 10.84 -0.93
N TYR A 20 -4.89 10.25 -1.85
CA TYR A 20 -4.34 8.91 -1.68
C TYR A 20 -3.18 8.89 -0.68
N VAL A 21 -2.38 9.96 -0.66
CA VAL A 21 -1.30 10.13 0.32
C VAL A 21 -1.90 10.32 1.70
N GLU A 22 -2.88 11.20 1.85
CA GLU A 22 -3.54 11.45 3.14
C GLU A 22 -4.28 10.20 3.66
N GLN A 23 -4.89 9.40 2.79
CA GLN A 23 -5.49 8.12 3.17
C GLN A 23 -4.45 7.16 3.77
N LYS A 24 -3.25 7.07 3.17
CA LYS A 24 -2.16 6.23 3.67
C LYS A 24 -1.52 6.80 4.94
N ASN A 25 -1.32 8.12 5.00
CA ASN A 25 -0.85 8.80 6.20
C ASN A 25 -1.79 8.56 7.37
N TYR A 26 -3.10 8.64 7.16
CA TYR A 26 -4.07 8.31 8.19
C TYR A 26 -3.96 6.84 8.61
N SER A 27 -4.16 5.91 7.67
CA SER A 27 -4.29 4.47 7.98
C SER A 27 -3.03 3.80 8.51
N ILE A 28 -1.84 4.24 8.05
CA ILE A 28 -0.57 3.59 8.42
C ILE A 28 0.20 4.40 9.46
N VAL A 29 0.24 5.73 9.33
CA VAL A 29 1.06 6.55 10.23
C VAL A 29 0.24 6.99 11.44
N ARG A 30 -0.78 7.83 11.24
CA ARG A 30 -1.48 8.52 12.34
C ARG A 30 -2.23 7.56 13.26
N GLN A 31 -2.73 6.44 12.76
CA GLN A 31 -3.35 5.41 13.60
C GLN A 31 -2.35 4.71 14.53
N ASN A 32 -1.07 4.64 14.17
CA ASN A 32 -0.05 3.96 14.97
C ASN A 32 0.73 4.91 15.88
N VAL A 33 1.01 6.14 15.43
CA VAL A 33 1.86 7.09 16.18
C VAL A 33 1.11 8.32 16.69
N GLY A 34 -0.16 8.49 16.29
CA GLY A 34 -0.96 9.65 16.67
C GLY A 34 -0.54 10.94 15.94
N TYR A 35 -0.78 12.07 16.61
CA TYR A 35 -0.54 13.43 16.09
C TYR A 35 0.59 14.16 16.86
N PHE A 36 1.40 13.42 17.59
CA PHE A 36 2.48 14.00 18.38
C PHE A 36 3.59 14.56 17.50
N ARG A 37 4.27 15.56 18.03
CA ARG A 37 5.46 16.15 17.43
C ARG A 37 6.67 15.45 18.03
N TYR A 38 7.52 14.90 17.16
CA TYR A 38 8.76 14.22 17.53
C TYR A 38 9.92 15.12 17.11
N ASP A 39 10.60 15.73 18.08
CA ASP A 39 11.62 16.76 17.84
C ASP A 39 13.04 16.27 18.21
N THR A 40 13.18 15.10 18.84
CA THR A 40 14.47 14.55 19.25
C THR A 40 14.96 13.43 18.33
N GLU A 41 16.27 13.25 18.25
CA GLU A 41 16.88 12.16 17.47
C GLU A 41 16.48 10.77 17.99
N GLU A 42 16.33 10.63 19.31
CA GLU A 42 15.89 9.38 19.94
C GLU A 42 14.47 9.00 19.52
N GLU A 43 13.53 9.95 19.50
CA GLU A 43 12.17 9.71 19.04
C GLU A 43 12.14 9.29 17.56
N VAL A 44 12.92 9.96 16.71
CA VAL A 44 13.05 9.62 15.29
C VAL A 44 13.62 8.22 15.11
N TYR A 45 14.60 7.82 15.93
CA TYR A 45 15.15 6.46 15.92
C TYR A 45 14.07 5.40 16.19
N TYR A 46 13.27 5.58 17.24
CA TYR A 46 12.18 4.64 17.55
C TYR A 46 11.08 4.63 16.48
N LEU A 47 10.73 5.80 15.94
CA LEU A 47 9.76 5.94 14.86
C LEU A 47 10.21 5.15 13.61
N ASN A 48 11.48 5.28 13.23
CA ASN A 48 12.05 4.55 12.10
C ASN A 48 12.05 3.04 12.33
N ARG A 49 12.35 2.57 13.56
CA ARG A 49 12.25 1.16 13.92
C ARG A 49 10.81 0.65 13.81
N LEU A 50 9.84 1.40 14.31
CA LEU A 50 8.43 1.05 14.19
C LEU A 50 8.01 0.97 12.71
N TYR A 51 8.38 1.96 11.90
CA TYR A 51 8.06 1.97 10.48
C TYR A 51 8.69 0.83 9.69
N ALA A 52 9.86 0.33 10.09
CA ALA A 52 10.45 -0.85 9.48
C ALA A 52 9.52 -2.07 9.60
N TYR A 53 8.91 -2.28 10.77
CA TYR A 53 7.94 -3.34 11.00
C TYR A 53 6.58 -3.05 10.34
N LEU A 54 6.05 -1.83 10.50
CA LEU A 54 4.76 -1.46 9.91
C LEU A 54 4.76 -1.58 8.38
N ARG A 55 5.88 -1.28 7.73
CA ARG A 55 6.05 -1.47 6.28
C ARG A 55 5.84 -2.93 5.88
N LEU A 56 6.41 -3.88 6.63
CA LEU A 56 6.26 -5.31 6.37
C LEU A 56 4.83 -5.77 6.67
N TYR A 57 4.29 -5.37 7.82
CA TYR A 57 2.92 -5.69 8.19
C TYR A 57 1.91 -5.25 7.12
N ALA A 58 1.93 -3.97 6.74
CA ALA A 58 0.96 -3.40 5.82
C ALA A 58 1.11 -3.90 4.37
N ASN A 59 2.33 -4.19 3.92
CA ASN A 59 2.57 -4.55 2.52
C ASN A 59 2.76 -6.05 2.26
N PHE A 60 3.02 -6.84 3.30
CA PHE A 60 3.39 -8.25 3.14
C PHE A 60 2.40 -9.19 3.82
N PHE A 61 1.96 -8.83 5.03
CA PHE A 61 1.16 -9.71 5.88
C PHE A 61 -0.33 -9.36 5.93
N GLN A 62 -0.71 -8.12 5.62
CA GLN A 62 -2.12 -7.76 5.55
C GLN A 62 -2.82 -8.45 4.36
N PRO A 63 -3.90 -9.21 4.60
CA PRO A 63 -4.68 -9.81 3.53
C PRO A 63 -5.38 -8.74 2.72
N VAL A 64 -5.32 -8.86 1.39
CA VAL A 64 -5.98 -7.91 0.47
C VAL A 64 -6.80 -8.68 -0.56
N MET A 65 -7.92 -8.08 -0.99
CA MET A 65 -8.67 -8.51 -2.17
C MET A 65 -8.27 -7.64 -3.36
N LYS A 66 -7.84 -8.26 -4.45
CA LYS A 66 -7.55 -7.62 -5.73
C LYS A 66 -8.78 -7.73 -6.63
N MET A 67 -9.10 -6.64 -7.30
CA MET A 67 -10.13 -6.64 -8.34
C MET A 67 -9.52 -7.27 -9.60
N THR A 68 -10.09 -8.38 -10.05
CA THR A 68 -9.63 -9.13 -11.23
C THR A 68 -10.35 -8.69 -12.49
N GLU A 69 -11.61 -8.32 -12.38
CA GLU A 69 -12.42 -7.88 -13.51
C GLU A 69 -13.31 -6.71 -13.12
N LYS A 70 -13.51 -5.79 -14.06
CA LYS A 70 -14.46 -4.69 -13.95
C LYS A 70 -15.25 -4.58 -15.25
N LYS A 71 -16.53 -4.95 -15.21
CA LYS A 71 -17.43 -4.90 -16.37
C LYS A 71 -18.52 -3.88 -16.16
N ARG A 72 -18.83 -3.10 -17.21
CA ARG A 72 -19.98 -2.17 -17.21
C ARG A 72 -21.13 -2.80 -18.00
N ILE A 73 -22.29 -2.90 -17.38
CA ILE A 73 -23.52 -3.42 -17.97
C ILE A 73 -24.57 -2.31 -17.86
N GLY A 74 -24.76 -1.57 -18.96
CA GLY A 74 -25.58 -0.35 -18.99
C GLY A 74 -25.07 0.71 -18.00
N SER A 75 -25.92 1.08 -17.04
CA SER A 75 -25.59 2.03 -15.97
C SER A 75 -24.84 1.40 -14.78
N LYS A 76 -24.80 0.07 -14.67
CA LYS A 76 -24.18 -0.62 -13.53
C LYS A 76 -22.73 -1.04 -13.81
N VAL A 77 -21.89 -0.95 -12.79
CA VAL A 77 -20.50 -1.45 -12.83
C VAL A 77 -20.39 -2.64 -11.88
N GLN A 78 -20.13 -3.82 -12.43
CA GLN A 78 -19.86 -5.03 -11.67
C GLN A 78 -18.34 -5.21 -11.53
N LYS A 79 -17.90 -5.53 -10.32
CA LYS A 79 -16.49 -5.80 -10.00
C LYS A 79 -16.39 -7.23 -9.50
N LYS A 80 -15.46 -8.00 -10.07
CA LYS A 80 -15.10 -9.32 -9.58
C LYS A 80 -13.79 -9.22 -8.82
N HIS A 81 -13.75 -9.83 -7.65
CA HIS A 81 -12.58 -9.87 -6.78
C HIS A 81 -12.01 -11.30 -6.74
N ASP A 82 -10.71 -11.40 -6.48
CA ASP A 82 -10.07 -12.67 -6.16
C ASP A 82 -10.30 -13.07 -4.71
N ASP A 83 -9.82 -14.27 -4.36
CA ASP A 83 -9.81 -14.74 -2.98
C ASP A 83 -8.89 -13.88 -2.11
N ILE A 84 -9.26 -13.77 -0.84
CA ILE A 84 -8.49 -13.05 0.17
C ILE A 84 -7.17 -13.79 0.38
N LYS A 85 -6.07 -13.15 -0.02
CA LYS A 85 -4.70 -13.65 0.20
C LYS A 85 -3.80 -12.52 0.68
N THR A 86 -2.75 -12.87 1.40
CA THR A 86 -1.68 -11.90 1.70
C THR A 86 -0.81 -11.67 0.46
N PRO A 87 -0.19 -10.50 0.31
CA PRO A 87 0.81 -10.25 -0.73
C PRO A 87 1.94 -11.29 -0.71
N TYR A 88 2.34 -11.76 0.49
CA TYR A 88 3.30 -12.85 0.63
C TYR A 88 2.82 -14.14 -0.03
N GLN A 89 1.60 -14.60 0.24
CA GLN A 89 1.04 -15.80 -0.39
C GLN A 89 1.01 -15.68 -1.92
N ARG A 90 0.58 -14.52 -2.44
CA ARG A 90 0.58 -14.27 -3.89
C ARG A 90 2.00 -14.28 -4.48
N LEU A 91 2.99 -13.79 -3.73
CA LEU A 91 4.39 -13.82 -4.15
C LEU A 91 4.93 -15.26 -4.24
N LEU A 92 4.54 -16.13 -3.31
CA LEU A 92 4.92 -17.54 -3.35
C LEU A 92 4.28 -18.28 -4.54
N GLU A 93 3.02 -17.95 -4.88
CA GLU A 93 2.28 -18.51 -6.00
C GLU A 93 2.72 -17.96 -7.37
N SER A 94 3.47 -16.85 -7.39
CA SER A 94 3.92 -16.20 -8.62
C SER A 94 5.01 -17.01 -9.32
N SER A 95 4.87 -17.17 -10.65
CA SER A 95 5.87 -17.79 -11.52
C SER A 95 7.09 -16.89 -11.77
N TYR A 96 7.01 -15.60 -11.44
CA TYR A 96 8.07 -14.63 -11.67
C TYR A 96 9.13 -14.58 -10.55
N VAL A 97 8.99 -15.40 -9.50
CA VAL A 97 9.86 -15.38 -8.33
C VAL A 97 10.73 -16.63 -8.34
N SER A 98 12.06 -16.45 -8.33
CA SER A 98 12.99 -17.58 -8.28
C SER A 98 12.95 -18.29 -6.92
N GLU A 99 13.38 -19.54 -6.87
CA GLU A 99 13.40 -20.31 -5.62
C GLU A 99 14.28 -19.66 -4.54
N VAL A 100 15.39 -19.04 -4.94
CA VAL A 100 16.29 -18.28 -4.06
C VAL A 100 15.55 -17.09 -3.43
N GLN A 101 14.79 -16.33 -4.23
CA GLN A 101 13.98 -15.22 -3.73
C GLN A 101 12.88 -15.73 -2.80
N ARG A 102 12.25 -16.85 -3.14
CA ARG A 102 11.20 -17.48 -2.33
C ARG A 102 11.74 -17.92 -0.95
N ALA A 103 12.94 -18.48 -0.89
CA ALA A 103 13.61 -18.84 0.35
C ALA A 103 13.94 -17.62 1.22
N ARG A 104 14.47 -16.55 0.62
CA ARG A 104 14.73 -15.28 1.32
C ARG A 104 13.46 -14.69 1.94
N ASN A 105 12.34 -14.74 1.20
CA ASN A 105 11.07 -14.18 1.66
C ASN A 105 10.40 -15.01 2.77
N LYS A 106 10.74 -16.29 2.90
CA LYS A 106 10.32 -17.13 4.04
C LYS A 106 11.01 -16.74 5.35
N ALA A 107 12.16 -16.06 5.27
CA ALA A 107 12.96 -15.66 6.43
C ALA A 107 12.62 -14.25 6.94
N LEU A 108 11.60 -13.61 6.37
CA LEU A 108 11.05 -12.30 6.79
C LEU A 108 9.80 -12.50 7.64
#